data_AF-A0A6I6S0F4-F1
#
_entry.id   AF-A0A6I6S0F4-F1
#
_cell.length_a   1.000
_cell.length_b   1.000
_cell.length_c   1.000
_cell.angle_alpha   90.00
_cell.angle_beta   90.00
_cell.angle_gamma   90.00
#
_symmetry.space_group_name_H-M   'P 1'
#
loop_
_entity.id
_entity.type
_entity.pdbx_description
1 polymer ?
#
loop_
_entity_poly.entity_id
_entity_poly.type
_entity_poly.pdbx_seq_one_letter_code
_entity_poly.pdbx_strand_id
1 'polypeptide(L)'
;MDVSFLGGPQPQLGVGVVAPFDFALDRELWRWVPDDVSLHLTRTPFVPVEVSLDLARLVSEHETLHAAVEALCAVSPQVIAYACTSGSFVGGAAGERAMCAAMSQAGEVPSLTTSGAIIEALREIGARRVAVVTPYTKSVTDSLEDYLGEAGITVTGRAYLGLTRHIWKVPYRDVVDMARAAVVGGPEALFISCTNLPTYDVIPQLEAELRMPVLSANQVTMWAALRAIGVPAVGAYQALLDPVARSGPASMTCPSDGVPEGGPQATPESAFAGTTAPPEGEALDGGDPPPFLPEEPGP
;
A
#
# COMPACT_ATOMS: atom_id res chain seq x y z
N MET A 1 -10.69 41.06 29.73
CA MET A 1 -10.83 40.18 28.56
C MET A 1 -12.02 39.28 28.83
N ASP A 2 -13.10 39.47 28.08
CA ASP A 2 -14.30 38.65 28.20
C ASP A 2 -14.04 37.32 27.51
N VAL A 3 -13.99 36.21 28.25
CA VAL A 3 -13.66 34.89 27.72
C VAL A 3 -14.89 34.15 27.15
N SER A 4 -16.05 34.79 27.12
CA SER A 4 -17.31 34.20 26.65
C SER A 4 -17.37 33.93 25.13
N PHE A 5 -16.44 34.47 24.34
CA PHE A 5 -16.28 34.16 22.91
C PHE A 5 -15.48 32.88 22.65
N LEU A 6 -14.87 32.28 23.68
CA LEU A 6 -14.19 30.99 23.53
C LEU A 6 -15.27 29.93 23.26
N GLY A 7 -15.45 29.60 21.98
CA GLY A 7 -16.25 28.45 21.59
C GLY A 7 -15.69 27.14 22.16
N GLY A 8 -16.52 26.09 22.16
CA GLY A 8 -16.07 24.74 22.48
C GLY A 8 -15.18 24.15 21.38
N PRO A 9 -14.48 23.04 21.65
CA PRO A 9 -13.81 22.27 20.62
C PRO A 9 -14.83 21.85 19.55
N GLN A 10 -14.43 21.91 18.27
CA GLN A 10 -15.27 21.42 17.18
C GLN A 10 -15.47 19.91 17.32
N PRO A 11 -16.69 19.38 17.07
CA PRO A 11 -16.92 17.94 17.05
C PRO A 11 -15.98 17.27 16.05
N GLN A 12 -15.38 16.16 16.47
CA GLN A 12 -14.50 15.35 15.63
C GLN A 12 -15.29 14.15 15.10
N LEU A 13 -15.05 13.76 13.86
CA LEU A 13 -15.59 12.52 13.31
C LEU A 13 -14.71 11.36 13.79
N GLY A 14 -15.30 10.28 14.33
CA GLY A 14 -14.55 9.15 14.86
C GLY A 14 -14.39 8.02 13.83
N VAL A 15 -13.17 7.49 13.69
CA VAL A 15 -12.87 6.26 12.94
C VAL A 15 -12.30 5.22 13.91
N GLY A 16 -12.98 4.09 14.02
CA GLY A 16 -12.51 2.95 14.81
C GLY A 16 -11.56 2.06 14.02
N VAL A 17 -10.48 1.60 14.63
CA VAL A 17 -9.50 0.69 14.03
C VAL A 17 -9.28 -0.51 14.95
N VAL A 18 -9.61 -1.69 14.45
CA VAL A 18 -9.27 -2.97 15.08
C VAL A 18 -7.99 -3.48 14.43
N ALA A 19 -6.90 -3.49 15.20
CA ALA A 19 -5.59 -3.95 14.73
C ALA A 19 -5.21 -5.28 15.40
N PRO A 20 -4.32 -6.10 14.80
CA PRO A 20 -3.78 -7.27 15.49
C PRO A 20 -2.89 -6.85 16.66
N PHE A 21 -2.70 -7.74 17.64
CA PHE A 21 -1.92 -7.48 18.85
C PHE A 21 -0.49 -6.99 18.60
N ASP A 22 0.11 -7.38 17.47
CA ASP A 22 1.49 -7.08 17.08
C ASP A 22 1.63 -5.86 16.16
N PHE A 23 0.53 -5.13 15.91
CA PHE A 23 0.55 -3.90 15.14
C PHE A 23 1.36 -2.82 15.87
N ALA A 24 2.48 -2.44 15.27
CA ALA A 24 3.47 -1.52 15.82
C ALA A 24 3.56 -0.18 15.07
N LEU A 25 2.79 -0.02 14.00
CA LEU A 25 2.84 1.13 13.10
C LEU A 25 1.65 2.07 13.28
N ASP A 26 1.09 2.16 14.50
CA ASP A 26 -0.04 3.03 14.83
C ASP A 26 0.14 4.42 14.22
N ARG A 27 1.24 5.10 14.53
CA ARG A 27 1.53 6.48 14.11
C ARG A 27 1.41 6.71 12.60
N GLU A 28 1.64 5.68 11.79
CA GLU A 28 1.55 5.76 10.34
C GLU A 28 0.10 6.04 9.89
N LEU A 29 -0.90 5.42 10.52
CA LEU A 29 -2.32 5.59 10.17
C LEU A 29 -2.76 7.05 10.27
N TRP A 30 -2.33 7.75 11.33
CA TRP A 30 -2.65 9.16 11.58
C TRP A 30 -2.14 10.10 10.49
N ARG A 31 -1.16 9.67 9.68
CA ARG A 31 -0.65 10.53 8.60
C ARG A 31 -1.63 10.69 7.45
N TRP A 32 -2.63 9.81 7.34
CA TRP A 32 -3.71 9.91 6.34
C TRP A 32 -4.98 10.59 6.86
N VAL A 33 -4.99 10.98 8.14
CA VAL A 33 -6.19 11.46 8.83
C VAL A 33 -6.18 13.00 8.90
N PRO A 34 -7.24 13.68 8.43
CA PRO A 34 -7.36 15.13 8.56
C PRO A 34 -7.56 15.58 10.02
N ASP A 35 -7.34 16.85 10.30
CA ASP A 35 -7.39 17.42 11.66
C ASP A 35 -8.80 17.40 12.32
N ASP A 36 -9.86 17.19 11.54
CA ASP A 36 -11.26 17.08 12.00
C ASP A 36 -11.72 15.63 12.22
N VAL A 37 -10.82 14.66 12.09
CA VAL A 37 -11.08 13.24 12.32
C VAL A 37 -10.18 12.68 13.44
N SER A 38 -10.79 11.92 14.33
CA SER A 38 -10.13 11.21 15.42
C SER A 38 -10.05 9.71 15.14
N LEU A 39 -8.87 9.10 15.37
CA LEU A 39 -8.68 7.65 15.34
C LEU A 39 -8.79 7.04 16.73
N HIS A 40 -9.58 5.97 16.82
CA HIS A 40 -9.74 5.16 18.02
C HIS A 40 -9.24 3.75 17.72
N LEU A 41 -8.16 3.32 18.36
CA LEU A 41 -7.51 2.05 18.07
C LEU A 41 -7.68 1.07 19.22
N THR A 42 -8.06 -0.16 18.88
CA THR A 42 -8.05 -1.32 19.77
C THR A 42 -7.24 -2.46 19.15
N ARG A 43 -6.94 -3.48 19.95
CA ARG A 43 -6.16 -4.65 19.51
C ARG A 43 -6.90 -5.95 19.76
N THR A 44 -6.75 -6.92 18.87
CA THR A 44 -7.13 -8.31 19.15
C THR A 44 -6.25 -8.89 20.27
N PRO A 45 -6.68 -9.95 20.96
CA PRO A 45 -5.88 -10.63 21.97
C PRO A 45 -4.55 -11.15 21.43
N PHE A 46 -3.57 -11.30 22.33
CA PHE A 46 -2.29 -11.91 22.02
C PHE A 46 -2.45 -13.38 21.65
N VAL A 47 -1.83 -13.79 20.54
CA VAL A 47 -1.80 -15.18 20.10
C VAL A 47 -0.32 -15.61 19.97
N PRO A 48 0.14 -16.62 20.74
CA PRO A 48 1.55 -17.02 20.78
C PRO A 48 1.94 -17.92 19.59
N VAL A 49 1.60 -17.52 18.37
CA VAL A 49 1.95 -18.24 17.14
C VAL A 49 2.62 -17.30 16.14
N GLU A 50 3.53 -17.85 15.34
CA GLU A 50 4.22 -17.07 14.31
C GLU A 50 3.30 -16.72 13.13
N VAL A 51 3.69 -15.69 12.35
CA VAL A 51 2.92 -15.24 11.19
C VAL A 51 2.75 -16.37 10.18
N SER A 52 1.50 -16.74 9.98
CA SER A 52 1.05 -17.88 9.18
C SER A 52 -0.42 -17.71 8.82
N LEU A 53 -0.95 -18.59 7.96
CA LEU A 53 -2.40 -18.64 7.70
C LEU A 53 -3.19 -19.02 8.96
N ASP A 54 -2.61 -19.81 9.87
CA ASP A 54 -3.28 -20.18 11.11
C ASP A 54 -3.36 -18.99 12.08
N LEU A 55 -2.28 -18.21 12.19
CA LEU A 55 -2.35 -16.93 12.91
C LEU A 55 -3.45 -16.04 12.33
N ALA A 56 -3.46 -15.88 11.00
CA ALA A 56 -4.42 -15.06 10.30
C ALA A 56 -5.87 -15.46 10.62
N ARG A 57 -6.16 -16.77 10.70
CA ARG A 57 -7.48 -17.28 11.12
C ARG A 57 -7.81 -16.95 12.57
N LEU A 58 -6.87 -17.16 13.48
CA LEU A 58 -7.08 -16.91 14.92
C LEU A 58 -7.35 -15.43 15.22
N VAL A 59 -6.59 -14.52 14.62
CA VAL A 59 -6.79 -13.06 14.82
C VAL A 59 -8.00 -12.50 14.09
N SER A 60 -8.65 -13.31 13.25
CA SER A 60 -9.85 -12.94 12.48
C SER A 60 -11.12 -13.67 12.93
N GLU A 61 -11.06 -14.41 14.04
CA GLU A 61 -12.24 -15.07 14.59
C GLU A 61 -13.33 -14.05 14.96
N HIS A 62 -14.55 -14.32 14.52
CA HIS A 62 -15.68 -13.39 14.66
C HIS A 62 -15.95 -12.98 16.11
N GLU A 63 -15.81 -13.90 17.08
CA GLU A 63 -15.99 -13.60 18.50
C GLU A 63 -14.91 -12.64 19.03
N THR A 64 -13.65 -12.87 18.62
CA THR A 64 -12.53 -11.99 18.93
C THR A 64 -12.75 -10.57 18.36
N LEU A 65 -13.24 -10.47 17.13
CA LEU A 65 -13.55 -9.19 16.50
C LEU A 65 -14.75 -8.49 17.16
N HIS A 66 -15.76 -9.24 17.60
CA HIS A 66 -16.94 -8.70 18.29
C HIS A 66 -16.54 -7.90 19.54
N ALA A 67 -15.75 -8.51 20.43
CA ALA A 67 -15.30 -7.84 21.66
C ALA A 67 -14.46 -6.58 21.39
N ALA A 68 -13.60 -6.63 20.36
CA ALA A 68 -12.80 -5.48 19.95
C ALA A 68 -13.68 -4.33 19.40
N VAL A 69 -14.67 -4.67 18.57
CA VAL A 69 -15.66 -3.72 18.04
C VAL A 69 -16.47 -3.08 19.17
N GLU A 70 -16.99 -3.88 20.10
CA GLU A 70 -17.77 -3.39 21.24
C GLU A 70 -16.96 -2.38 22.08
N ALA A 71 -15.68 -2.66 22.32
CA ALA A 71 -14.78 -1.74 23.03
C ALA A 71 -14.63 -0.38 22.32
N LEU A 72 -14.62 -0.35 20.99
CA LEU A 72 -14.56 0.89 20.21
C LEU A 72 -15.90 1.64 20.20
N CYS A 73 -17.04 0.93 20.21
CA CYS A 73 -18.35 1.55 20.14
C CYS A 73 -18.69 2.47 21.33
N ALA A 74 -17.99 2.31 22.46
CA ALA A 74 -18.11 3.21 23.61
C ALA A 74 -17.84 4.69 23.27
N VAL A 75 -17.06 4.98 22.22
CA VAL A 75 -16.79 6.35 21.74
C VAL A 75 -17.54 6.70 20.45
N SER A 76 -18.50 5.86 20.03
CA SER A 76 -19.39 6.10 18.88
C SER A 76 -18.65 6.47 17.58
N PRO A 77 -17.69 5.64 17.11
CA PRO A 77 -17.08 5.86 15.80
C PRO A 77 -18.14 5.75 14.69
N GLN A 78 -17.95 6.47 13.59
CA GLN A 78 -18.86 6.41 12.45
C GLN A 78 -18.59 5.24 11.50
N VAL A 79 -17.39 4.65 11.59
CA VAL A 79 -16.95 3.49 10.80
C VAL A 79 -15.92 2.71 11.59
N ILE A 80 -15.86 1.39 11.38
CA ILE A 80 -14.83 0.52 11.95
C ILE A 80 -14.04 -0.18 10.84
N ALA A 81 -12.72 -0.07 10.90
CA ALA A 81 -11.82 -0.72 9.97
C ALA A 81 -11.00 -1.81 10.67
N TYR A 82 -10.98 -3.02 10.08
CA TYR A 82 -10.04 -4.06 10.49
C TYR A 82 -8.72 -3.93 9.72
N ALA A 83 -7.66 -3.58 10.45
CA ALA A 83 -6.33 -3.26 9.92
C ALA A 83 -5.37 -4.47 9.95
N CYS A 84 -5.77 -5.56 9.28
CA CYS A 84 -4.92 -6.72 9.06
C CYS A 84 -5.22 -7.36 7.71
N THR A 85 -4.30 -7.26 6.76
CA THR A 85 -4.50 -7.80 5.40
C THR A 85 -4.67 -9.32 5.41
N SER A 86 -3.73 -10.05 6.01
CA SER A 86 -3.78 -11.52 6.03
C SER A 86 -4.99 -12.06 6.79
N GLY A 87 -5.33 -11.45 7.93
CA GLY A 87 -6.55 -11.76 8.66
C GLY A 87 -7.79 -11.59 7.79
N SER A 88 -7.86 -10.55 6.97
CA SER A 88 -9.06 -10.28 6.16
C SER A 88 -9.19 -11.06 4.86
N PHE A 89 -8.12 -11.62 4.27
CA PHE A 89 -8.24 -12.46 3.06
C PHE A 89 -8.18 -13.97 3.30
N VAL A 90 -7.80 -14.45 4.49
CA VAL A 90 -7.55 -15.89 4.73
C VAL A 90 -8.78 -16.78 4.49
N GLY A 91 -9.99 -16.23 4.60
CA GLY A 91 -11.25 -16.90 4.30
C GLY A 91 -11.77 -16.67 2.87
N GLY A 92 -10.95 -16.15 1.96
CA GLY A 92 -11.37 -15.75 0.62
C GLY A 92 -12.35 -14.57 0.63
N ALA A 93 -12.94 -14.24 -0.52
CA ALA A 93 -13.88 -13.14 -0.64
C ALA A 93 -15.17 -13.38 0.17
N ALA A 94 -15.58 -14.63 0.33
CA ALA A 94 -16.74 -14.96 1.17
C ALA A 94 -16.46 -14.76 2.66
N GLY A 95 -15.28 -15.18 3.15
CA GLY A 95 -14.87 -14.97 4.53
C GLY A 95 -14.67 -13.49 4.86
N GLU A 96 -14.08 -12.72 3.95
CA GLU A 96 -13.95 -11.26 4.11
C GLU A 96 -15.32 -10.58 4.28
N ARG A 97 -16.30 -10.90 3.42
CA ARG A 97 -17.65 -10.36 3.54
C ARG A 97 -18.34 -10.77 4.84
N ALA A 98 -18.16 -12.02 5.28
CA ALA A 98 -18.71 -12.51 6.54
C ALA A 98 -18.10 -11.77 7.74
N MET A 99 -16.79 -11.53 7.72
CA MET A 99 -16.09 -10.75 8.72
C MET A 99 -16.62 -9.31 8.80
N CYS A 100 -16.73 -8.65 7.64
CA CYS A 100 -17.26 -7.30 7.53
C CYS A 100 -18.70 -7.20 8.08
N ALA A 101 -19.55 -8.18 7.74
CA ALA A 101 -20.92 -8.25 8.25
C ALA A 101 -20.97 -8.45 9.77
N ALA A 102 -20.13 -9.32 10.32
CA ALA A 102 -20.08 -9.57 11.75
C ALA A 102 -19.61 -8.34 12.55
N MET A 103 -18.61 -7.61 12.06
CA MET A 103 -18.17 -6.36 12.68
C MET A 103 -19.27 -5.30 12.61
N SER A 104 -19.94 -5.16 11.45
CA SER A 104 -21.03 -4.20 11.30
C SER A 104 -22.21 -4.52 12.21
N GLN A 105 -22.52 -5.80 12.40
CA GLN A 105 -23.55 -6.25 13.33
C GLN A 105 -23.16 -6.01 14.79
N ALA A 106 -21.91 -6.24 15.16
CA ALA A 106 -21.42 -6.03 16.52
C ALA A 106 -21.42 -4.54 16.92
N GLY A 107 -21.05 -3.67 15.98
CA GLY A 107 -20.88 -2.25 16.25
C GLY A 107 -22.08 -1.36 15.92
N GLU A 108 -23.07 -1.90 15.20
CA GLU A 108 -24.19 -1.15 14.62
C GLU A 108 -23.74 0.05 13.75
N VAL A 109 -22.55 -0.04 13.18
CA VAL A 109 -21.93 0.98 12.31
C VAL A 109 -21.29 0.31 11.09
N PRO A 110 -21.16 1.02 9.95
CA PRO A 110 -20.45 0.50 8.80
C PRO A 110 -19.06 -0.03 9.18
N SER A 111 -18.73 -1.22 8.72
CA SER A 111 -17.40 -1.79 8.91
C SER A 111 -16.76 -2.13 7.57
N LEU A 112 -15.44 -2.24 7.56
CA LEU A 112 -14.65 -2.66 6.41
C LEU A 112 -13.39 -3.40 6.84
N THR A 113 -12.75 -4.05 5.87
CA THR A 113 -11.48 -4.74 6.08
C THR A 113 -10.40 -4.20 5.15
N THR A 114 -9.13 -4.38 5.49
CA THR A 114 -8.03 -4.06 4.57
C THR A 114 -8.15 -4.79 3.23
N SER A 115 -8.57 -6.06 3.23
CA SER A 115 -8.74 -6.85 2.00
C SER A 115 -9.89 -6.34 1.12
N GLY A 116 -11.02 -5.95 1.71
CA GLY A 116 -12.10 -5.28 0.97
C GLY A 116 -11.66 -3.93 0.40
N ALA A 117 -10.95 -3.14 1.22
CA ALA A 117 -10.45 -1.82 0.85
C ALA A 117 -9.46 -1.85 -0.33
N ILE A 118 -8.59 -2.86 -0.45
CA ILE A 118 -7.70 -2.97 -1.62
C ILE A 118 -8.50 -3.23 -2.91
N ILE A 119 -9.56 -4.05 -2.86
CA ILE A 119 -10.40 -4.29 -4.04
C ILE A 119 -11.12 -3.00 -4.48
N GLU A 120 -11.62 -2.22 -3.52
CA GLU A 120 -12.24 -0.92 -3.79
C GLU A 120 -11.22 0.08 -4.38
N ALA A 121 -10.02 0.15 -3.81
CA ALA A 121 -8.96 1.04 -4.26
C ALA A 121 -8.50 0.70 -5.69
N LEU A 122 -8.32 -0.58 -6.00
CA LEU A 122 -7.96 -1.03 -7.35
C LEU A 122 -9.04 -0.69 -8.38
N ARG A 123 -10.32 -0.84 -8.01
CA ARG A 123 -11.44 -0.42 -8.86
C ARG A 123 -11.47 1.08 -9.08
N GLU A 124 -11.24 1.87 -8.04
CA GLU A 124 -11.19 3.34 -8.10
C GLU A 124 -10.10 3.84 -9.07
N ILE A 125 -8.93 3.20 -9.11
CA ILE A 125 -7.85 3.56 -10.05
C ILE A 125 -7.95 2.84 -11.40
N GLY A 126 -8.93 1.95 -11.58
CA GLY A 126 -9.13 1.18 -12.81
C GLY A 126 -8.08 0.09 -13.08
N ALA A 127 -7.31 -0.33 -12.07
CA ALA A 127 -6.27 -1.34 -12.20
C ALA A 127 -6.83 -2.77 -12.09
N ARG A 128 -6.45 -3.63 -13.03
CA ARG A 128 -6.79 -5.07 -13.06
C ARG A 128 -5.56 -5.96 -13.10
N ARG A 129 -4.40 -5.44 -13.53
CA ARG A 129 -3.11 -6.14 -13.49
C ARG A 129 -2.24 -5.52 -12.41
N VAL A 130 -1.85 -6.28 -11.40
CA VAL A 130 -1.11 -5.74 -10.25
C VAL A 130 0.16 -6.53 -9.97
N ALA A 131 1.22 -5.85 -9.53
CA ALA A 131 2.34 -6.49 -8.86
C ALA A 131 2.08 -6.52 -7.35
N VAL A 132 2.54 -7.55 -6.65
CA VAL A 132 2.35 -7.67 -5.20
C VAL A 132 3.67 -7.83 -4.45
N VAL A 133 3.82 -7.10 -3.35
CA VAL A 133 4.92 -7.24 -2.40
C VAL A 133 4.34 -7.66 -1.06
N THR A 134 4.88 -8.70 -0.45
CA THR A 134 4.50 -9.10 0.90
C THR A 134 5.76 -9.37 1.75
N PRO A 135 5.74 -9.14 3.06
CA PRO A 135 6.85 -9.55 3.91
C PRO A 135 6.79 -11.03 4.29
N TYR A 136 5.71 -11.73 3.97
CA TYR A 136 5.38 -13.04 4.53
C TYR A 136 5.99 -14.20 3.75
N THR A 137 5.68 -15.43 4.18
CA THR A 137 6.01 -16.66 3.47
C THR A 137 5.28 -16.76 2.13
N LYS A 138 5.78 -17.65 1.28
CA LYS A 138 5.16 -17.93 -0.03
C LYS A 138 3.69 -18.34 0.10
N SER A 139 3.34 -19.19 1.07
CA SER A 139 1.96 -19.67 1.24
C SER A 139 0.95 -18.55 1.55
N VAL A 140 1.35 -17.56 2.35
CA VAL A 140 0.52 -16.37 2.62
C VAL A 140 0.40 -15.50 1.38
N THR A 141 1.49 -15.37 0.61
CA THR A 141 1.50 -14.62 -0.66
C THR A 141 0.61 -15.27 -1.72
N ASP A 142 0.64 -16.60 -1.83
CA ASP A 142 -0.21 -17.35 -2.76
C ASP A 142 -1.70 -17.18 -2.39
N SER A 143 -2.04 -17.23 -1.09
CA SER A 143 -3.41 -16.99 -0.64
C SER A 143 -3.91 -15.57 -0.92
N LEU A 144 -3.04 -14.56 -0.89
CA LEU A 144 -3.39 -13.20 -1.30
C LEU A 144 -3.68 -13.13 -2.80
N GLU A 145 -2.88 -13.79 -3.63
CA GLU A 145 -3.12 -13.86 -5.07
C GLU A 145 -4.46 -14.52 -5.37
N ASP A 146 -4.77 -15.65 -4.73
CA ASP A 146 -6.05 -16.35 -4.90
C ASP A 146 -7.22 -15.40 -4.58
N TYR A 147 -7.14 -14.68 -3.46
CA TYR A 147 -8.14 -13.69 -3.08
C TYR A 147 -8.31 -12.55 -4.11
N LEU A 148 -7.20 -12.00 -4.61
CA LEU A 148 -7.24 -10.98 -5.67
C LEU A 148 -7.85 -11.56 -6.96
N GLY A 149 -7.53 -12.82 -7.27
CA GLY A 149 -8.07 -13.57 -8.41
C GLY A 149 -9.58 -13.74 -8.34
N GLU A 150 -10.14 -14.04 -7.16
CA GLU A 150 -11.59 -14.10 -6.92
C GLU A 150 -12.29 -12.76 -7.25
N ALA A 151 -11.59 -11.65 -7.10
CA ALA A 151 -12.09 -10.30 -7.44
C ALA A 151 -11.84 -9.90 -8.91
N GLY A 152 -11.27 -10.79 -9.73
CA GLY A 152 -10.95 -10.53 -11.14
C GLY A 152 -9.68 -9.70 -11.34
N ILE A 153 -8.80 -9.65 -10.34
CA ILE A 153 -7.50 -8.98 -10.42
C ILE A 153 -6.43 -10.02 -10.77
N THR A 154 -5.60 -9.72 -11.77
CA THR A 154 -4.48 -10.56 -12.22
C THR A 154 -3.20 -10.10 -11.56
N VAL A 155 -2.50 -10.99 -10.86
CA VAL A 155 -1.16 -10.70 -10.33
C VAL A 155 -0.11 -10.98 -11.41
N THR A 156 0.61 -9.95 -11.87
CA THR A 156 1.63 -10.08 -12.94
C THR A 156 3.02 -10.44 -12.41
N GLY A 157 3.29 -10.11 -11.16
CA GLY A 157 4.58 -10.31 -10.52
C GLY A 157 4.47 -10.25 -9.00
N ARG A 158 5.38 -10.95 -8.31
CA ARG A 158 5.40 -11.00 -6.84
C ARG A 158 6.81 -10.98 -6.29
N ALA A 159 6.99 -10.35 -5.13
CA ALA A 159 8.17 -10.48 -4.30
C ALA A 159 7.79 -10.69 -2.83
N TYR A 160 8.57 -11.48 -2.10
CA TYR A 160 8.34 -11.71 -0.68
C TYR A 160 9.61 -11.94 0.14
N LEU A 161 9.61 -11.57 1.43
CA LEU A 161 10.76 -11.73 2.33
C LEU A 161 10.77 -13.06 3.12
N GLY A 162 9.64 -13.74 3.23
CA GLY A 162 9.56 -14.97 4.03
C GLY A 162 9.64 -14.76 5.54
N LEU A 163 9.37 -13.55 6.04
CA LEU A 163 9.41 -13.23 7.46
C LEU A 163 8.21 -13.81 8.19
N THR A 164 8.45 -14.27 9.43
CA THR A 164 7.42 -14.75 10.35
C THR A 164 7.24 -13.87 11.59
N ARG A 165 8.10 -12.86 11.77
CA ARG A 165 8.11 -11.92 12.91
C ARG A 165 8.86 -10.62 12.57
N HIS A 166 8.72 -9.60 13.42
CA HIS A 166 9.47 -8.33 13.35
C HIS A 166 9.35 -7.55 12.04
N ILE A 167 8.22 -7.69 11.35
CA ILE A 167 7.98 -7.04 10.05
C ILE A 167 8.10 -5.51 10.14
N TRP A 168 7.72 -4.92 11.28
CA TRP A 168 7.83 -3.47 11.53
C TRP A 168 9.27 -2.94 11.61
N LYS A 169 10.28 -3.83 11.62
CA LYS A 169 11.70 -3.47 11.61
C LYS A 169 12.30 -3.48 10.21
N VAL A 170 11.55 -3.88 9.19
CA VAL A 170 12.05 -3.91 7.80
C VAL A 170 12.34 -2.48 7.35
N PRO A 171 13.56 -2.18 6.88
CA PRO A 171 13.94 -0.84 6.43
C PRO A 171 13.29 -0.51 5.09
N TYR A 172 13.10 0.79 4.82
CA TYR A 172 12.53 1.29 3.56
C TYR A 172 13.27 0.79 2.32
N ARG A 173 14.59 0.61 2.40
CA ARG A 173 15.39 0.09 1.29
C ARG A 173 14.92 -1.29 0.84
N ASP A 174 14.65 -2.19 1.78
CA ASP A 174 14.21 -3.55 1.46
C ASP A 174 12.80 -3.52 0.82
N VAL A 175 11.94 -2.60 1.28
CA VAL A 175 10.61 -2.37 0.65
C VAL A 175 10.75 -1.92 -0.80
N VAL A 176 11.66 -0.98 -1.07
CA VAL A 176 11.94 -0.48 -2.42
C VAL A 176 12.55 -1.55 -3.32
N ASP A 177 13.52 -2.31 -2.82
CA ASP A 177 14.16 -3.38 -3.61
C ASP A 177 13.17 -4.51 -3.95
N MET A 178 12.26 -4.85 -3.03
CA MET A 178 11.15 -5.75 -3.31
C MET A 178 10.17 -5.20 -4.35
N ALA A 179 9.82 -3.91 -4.25
CA ALA A 179 8.95 -3.26 -5.22
C ALA A 179 9.51 -3.39 -6.64
N ARG A 180 10.81 -3.11 -6.82
CA ARG A 180 11.51 -3.28 -8.10
C ARG A 180 11.46 -4.72 -8.60
N ALA A 181 11.70 -5.70 -7.72
CA ALA A 181 11.68 -7.12 -8.08
C ALA A 181 10.28 -7.62 -8.46
N ALA A 182 9.22 -7.10 -7.84
CA ALA A 182 7.84 -7.51 -8.09
C ALA A 182 7.28 -6.95 -9.40
N VAL A 183 7.79 -5.82 -9.89
CA VAL A 183 7.30 -5.12 -11.08
C VAL A 183 7.79 -5.82 -12.35
N VAL A 184 7.10 -6.90 -12.69
CA VAL A 184 7.30 -7.66 -13.93
C VAL A 184 5.96 -7.87 -14.64
N GLY A 185 5.99 -8.03 -15.96
CA GLY A 185 4.79 -8.30 -16.77
C GLY A 185 3.84 -7.12 -17.01
N GLY A 186 4.31 -5.87 -16.82
CA GLY A 186 3.54 -4.67 -17.10
C GLY A 186 2.30 -4.48 -16.19
N PRO A 187 2.49 -4.43 -14.86
CA PRO A 187 1.40 -4.11 -13.93
C PRO A 187 0.89 -2.68 -14.14
N GLU A 188 -0.38 -2.46 -13.80
CA GLU A 188 -1.05 -1.16 -13.78
C GLU A 188 -0.93 -0.49 -12.41
N ALA A 189 -0.68 -1.26 -11.36
CA ALA A 189 -0.39 -0.77 -10.01
C ALA A 189 0.48 -1.77 -9.23
N LEU A 190 1.17 -1.27 -8.21
CA LEU A 190 1.87 -2.09 -7.21
C LEU A 190 1.08 -2.10 -5.90
N PHE A 191 0.87 -3.27 -5.31
CA PHE A 191 0.29 -3.40 -3.98
C PHE A 191 1.31 -3.95 -2.97
N ILE A 192 1.59 -3.17 -1.94
CA ILE A 192 2.43 -3.54 -0.80
C ILE A 192 1.53 -4.03 0.33
N SER A 193 1.42 -5.35 0.44
CA SER A 193 0.51 -6.05 1.33
C SER A 193 1.14 -6.36 2.68
N CYS A 194 0.99 -5.44 3.63
CA CYS A 194 1.14 -5.69 5.07
C CYS A 194 0.79 -4.42 5.86
N THR A 195 0.05 -4.54 6.95
CA THR A 195 -0.20 -3.41 7.85
C THR A 195 0.98 -3.12 8.78
N ASN A 196 1.89 -4.07 8.97
CA ASN A 196 3.07 -3.92 9.83
C ASN A 196 4.35 -3.61 9.05
N LEU A 197 4.25 -3.22 7.77
CA LEU A 197 5.39 -2.78 6.95
C LEU A 197 5.31 -1.26 6.75
N PRO A 198 6.37 -0.49 7.05
CA PRO A 198 6.30 0.97 6.97
C PRO A 198 6.40 1.40 5.50
N THR A 199 5.40 2.14 5.03
CA THR A 199 5.17 2.42 3.59
C THR A 199 4.85 3.87 3.28
N TYR A 200 4.40 4.69 4.24
CA TYR A 200 3.92 6.04 3.98
C TYR A 200 4.94 6.90 3.20
N ASP A 201 6.19 6.94 3.64
CA ASP A 201 7.24 7.74 2.99
C ASP A 201 7.75 7.10 1.69
N VAL A 202 7.53 5.79 1.52
CA VAL A 202 8.00 5.01 0.38
C VAL A 202 7.06 5.15 -0.81
N ILE A 203 5.75 5.24 -0.58
CA ILE A 203 4.71 5.37 -1.63
C ILE A 203 5.05 6.47 -2.66
N PRO A 204 5.19 7.76 -2.28
CA PRO A 204 5.40 8.83 -3.27
C PRO A 204 6.73 8.67 -4.04
N GLN A 205 7.75 8.09 -3.41
CA GLN A 205 9.04 7.85 -4.05
C GLN A 205 8.94 6.73 -5.10
N LEU A 206 8.27 5.63 -4.74
CA LEU A 206 8.02 4.53 -5.67
C LEU A 206 7.08 4.93 -6.81
N GLU A 207 6.05 5.72 -6.56
CA GLU A 207 5.18 6.22 -7.63
C GLU A 207 5.95 7.09 -8.64
N ALA A 208 6.83 7.95 -8.13
CA ALA A 208 7.70 8.78 -8.98
C ALA A 208 8.68 7.93 -9.80
N GLU A 209 9.31 6.92 -9.18
CA GLU A 209 10.29 6.04 -9.83
C GLU A 209 9.62 5.09 -10.84
N LEU A 210 8.55 4.40 -10.43
CA LEU A 210 7.89 3.34 -11.20
C LEU A 210 6.85 3.87 -12.19
N ARG A 211 6.47 5.16 -12.08
CA ARG A 211 5.50 5.85 -12.95
C ARG A 211 4.14 5.15 -12.98
N MET A 212 3.73 4.57 -11.85
CA MET A 212 2.43 3.92 -11.66
C MET A 212 1.96 4.08 -10.21
N PRO A 213 0.65 3.92 -9.93
CA PRO A 213 0.12 3.92 -8.58
C PRO A 213 0.76 2.84 -7.69
N VAL A 214 1.07 3.22 -6.44
CA VAL A 214 1.57 2.32 -5.41
C VAL A 214 0.61 2.38 -4.23
N LEU A 215 -0.02 1.25 -3.94
CA LEU A 215 -0.99 1.10 -2.86
C LEU A 215 -0.34 0.37 -1.69
N SER A 216 -0.56 0.83 -0.46
CA SER A 216 -0.22 0.06 0.74
C SER A 216 -1.46 -0.37 1.51
N ALA A 217 -1.35 -1.46 2.25
CA ALA A 217 -2.41 -1.97 3.10
C ALA A 217 -2.97 -0.91 4.07
N ASN A 218 -2.08 -0.17 4.75
CA ASN A 218 -2.48 0.91 5.67
C ASN A 218 -3.16 2.08 4.93
N GLN A 219 -2.62 2.47 3.77
CA GLN A 219 -3.19 3.55 2.95
C GLN A 219 -4.60 3.21 2.48
N VAL A 220 -4.83 2.03 1.90
CA VAL A 220 -6.16 1.66 1.39
C VAL A 220 -7.18 1.53 2.52
N THR A 221 -6.78 1.01 3.68
CA THR A 221 -7.66 0.93 4.87
C THR A 221 -8.11 2.32 5.31
N MET A 222 -7.17 3.27 5.45
CA MET A 222 -7.52 4.63 5.87
C MET A 222 -8.33 5.37 4.81
N TRP A 223 -7.96 5.22 3.54
CA TRP A 223 -8.70 5.79 2.41
C TRP A 223 -10.16 5.31 2.39
N ALA A 224 -10.40 4.00 2.54
CA ALA A 224 -11.75 3.44 2.53
C ALA A 224 -12.56 3.87 3.76
N ALA A 225 -11.95 3.90 4.95
CA ALA A 225 -12.63 4.32 6.18
C ALA A 225 -13.05 5.78 6.13
N LEU A 226 -12.16 6.67 5.71
CA LEU A 226 -12.46 8.09 5.58
C LEU A 226 -13.52 8.33 4.49
N ARG A 227 -13.43 7.64 3.37
CA ARG A 227 -14.44 7.70 2.30
C ARG A 227 -15.82 7.26 2.78
N ALA A 228 -15.91 6.22 3.61
CA ALA A 228 -17.17 5.72 4.16
C ALA A 228 -17.91 6.76 5.01
N ILE A 229 -17.18 7.70 5.63
CA ILE A 229 -17.75 8.81 6.42
C ILE A 229 -17.80 10.13 5.64
N GLY A 230 -17.53 10.10 4.33
CA GLY A 230 -17.61 11.27 3.45
C GLY A 230 -16.43 12.24 3.56
N VAL A 231 -15.30 11.81 4.14
CA VAL A 231 -14.10 12.64 4.34
C VAL A 231 -12.97 12.16 3.42
N PRO A 232 -12.28 13.05 2.69
CA PRO A 232 -11.10 12.65 1.92
C PRO A 232 -9.89 12.41 2.84
N ALA A 233 -9.14 11.36 2.58
CA ALA A 233 -7.85 11.14 3.24
C ALA A 233 -6.81 12.19 2.81
N VAL A 234 -5.90 12.55 3.71
CA VAL A 234 -4.78 13.45 3.41
C VAL A 234 -3.53 12.66 3.06
N GLY A 235 -2.68 13.21 2.20
CA GLY A 235 -1.42 12.58 1.83
C GLY A 235 -0.91 13.15 0.51
N ALA A 236 0.12 13.97 0.59
CA ALA A 236 0.66 14.63 -0.59
C ALA A 236 1.36 13.63 -1.52
N TYR A 237 1.18 13.82 -2.83
CA TYR A 237 1.86 13.06 -3.88
C TYR A 237 1.59 11.55 -3.85
N GLN A 238 0.35 11.15 -3.54
CA GLN A 238 -0.07 9.75 -3.54
C GLN A 238 -1.20 9.55 -4.54
N ALA A 239 -1.00 8.72 -5.56
CA ALA A 239 -1.90 8.55 -6.69
C ALA A 239 -3.29 8.05 -6.26
N LEU A 240 -3.40 7.25 -5.20
CA LEU A 240 -4.73 6.84 -4.69
C LEU A 240 -5.56 8.06 -4.22
N LEU A 241 -4.92 9.02 -3.57
CA LEU A 241 -5.58 10.14 -2.87
C LEU A 241 -5.75 11.36 -3.78
N ASP A 242 -4.82 11.56 -4.71
CA ASP A 242 -4.80 12.70 -5.62
C ASP A 242 -4.86 12.23 -7.09
N PRO A 243 -5.97 12.47 -7.80
CA PRO A 243 -6.07 12.18 -9.23
C PRO A 243 -4.98 12.84 -10.08
N VAL A 244 -4.47 14.02 -9.69
CA VAL A 244 -3.37 14.70 -10.39
C VAL A 244 -2.08 13.89 -10.28
N ALA A 245 -1.85 13.22 -9.15
CA ALA A 245 -0.71 12.31 -9.00
C ALA A 245 -0.84 11.04 -9.85
N ARG A 246 -2.05 10.61 -10.23
CA ARG A 246 -2.27 9.51 -11.20
C ARG A 246 -1.87 9.92 -12.61
N SER A 247 -2.19 11.16 -12.96
CA SER A 247 -1.92 11.78 -14.26
C SER A 247 -0.59 12.49 -14.21
N GLY A 248 0.52 11.75 -14.23
CA GLY A 248 1.86 12.37 -14.30
C GLY A 248 1.95 13.43 -15.42
N PRO A 249 2.91 14.38 -15.38
CA PRO A 249 2.99 15.51 -16.31
C PRO A 249 3.08 15.13 -17.81
N ALA A 250 3.28 13.86 -18.14
CA ALA A 250 3.20 13.32 -19.49
C ALA A 250 1.77 13.25 -20.07
N SER A 251 0.73 13.31 -19.24
CA SER A 251 -0.68 13.35 -19.69
C SER A 251 -1.14 14.77 -20.09
N MET A 252 -0.36 15.79 -19.76
CA MET A 252 -0.57 17.16 -20.25
C MET A 252 0.16 17.35 -21.58
N THR A 253 -0.25 16.62 -22.62
CA THR A 253 0.05 17.05 -23.98
C THR A 253 -0.83 18.28 -24.27
N CYS A 254 -0.17 19.43 -24.48
CA CYS A 254 -0.82 20.62 -25.02
C CYS A 254 -1.67 20.24 -26.25
N PRO A 255 -2.83 20.89 -26.48
CA PRO A 255 -3.50 20.77 -27.76
C PRO A 255 -2.51 21.27 -28.81
N SER A 256 -2.08 20.40 -29.72
CA SER A 256 -1.39 20.85 -30.91
C SER A 256 -2.42 21.59 -31.75
N ASP A 257 -2.34 22.91 -31.75
CA ASP A 257 -3.07 23.75 -32.69
C ASP A 257 -2.83 23.21 -34.11
N GLY A 258 -3.92 22.86 -34.79
CA GLY A 258 -3.91 22.34 -36.14
C GLY A 258 -3.31 23.36 -37.10
N VAL A 259 -2.17 23.01 -37.70
CA VAL A 259 -1.68 23.68 -38.91
C VAL A 259 -2.22 22.90 -40.11
N PRO A 260 -2.98 23.53 -41.03
CA PRO A 260 -3.52 22.83 -42.18
C PRO A 260 -2.43 22.56 -43.24
N GLU A 261 -2.46 21.36 -43.80
CA GLU A 261 -1.59 20.92 -44.90
C GLU A 261 -1.84 21.68 -46.21
N GLY A 262 -0.76 22.03 -46.90
CA GLY A 262 -0.74 22.47 -48.30
C GLY A 262 0.71 22.62 -48.82
N GLY A 263 1.10 21.80 -49.81
CA GLY A 263 2.48 21.64 -50.35
C GLY A 263 3.03 22.83 -51.18
N PRO A 264 4.08 22.67 -52.04
CA PRO A 264 4.49 21.46 -52.78
C PRO A 264 6.01 21.09 -52.78
N GLN A 265 6.28 19.92 -53.38
CA GLN A 265 7.54 19.20 -53.61
C GLN A 265 8.76 20.01 -54.13
N ALA A 266 9.96 19.60 -53.69
CA ALA A 266 11.21 19.70 -54.44
C ALA A 266 12.07 18.43 -54.23
N THR A 267 12.75 18.01 -55.30
CA THR A 267 13.45 16.76 -55.60
C THR A 267 14.77 16.51 -54.84
N PRO A 268 15.32 15.28 -54.83
CA PRO A 268 16.49 14.92 -54.04
C PRO A 268 17.81 15.11 -54.83
N GLU A 269 18.83 15.68 -54.18
CA GLU A 269 20.23 15.58 -54.61
C GLU A 269 21.05 14.85 -53.54
N SER A 270 21.82 13.88 -54.02
CA SER A 270 22.82 13.10 -53.31
C SER A 270 24.02 13.96 -52.90
N ALA A 271 24.71 13.60 -51.80
CA ALA A 271 26.04 12.99 -51.88
C ALA A 271 26.74 12.86 -50.51
N PHE A 272 27.66 11.89 -50.51
CA PHE A 272 28.86 11.69 -49.69
C PHE A 272 28.82 10.74 -48.48
N ALA A 273 29.46 9.60 -48.77
CA ALA A 273 29.99 8.56 -47.90
C ALA A 273 31.11 9.06 -46.96
N GLY A 274 31.36 8.29 -45.90
CA GLY A 274 32.53 8.46 -45.04
C GLY A 274 32.59 7.44 -43.88
N THR A 275 33.03 6.24 -44.20
CA THR A 275 33.57 5.14 -43.35
C THR A 275 34.54 5.68 -42.27
N THR A 276 34.68 5.17 -41.04
CA THR A 276 35.36 3.94 -40.59
C THR A 276 35.51 4.00 -39.05
N ALA A 277 35.50 2.83 -38.38
CA ALA A 277 36.07 2.56 -37.05
C ALA A 277 37.05 1.36 -37.19
N PRO A 278 37.76 0.89 -36.16
CA PRO A 278 38.53 1.53 -35.06
C PRO A 278 40.03 1.11 -35.18
N PRO A 279 40.86 1.17 -34.10
CA PRO A 279 41.10 -0.09 -33.37
C PRO A 279 41.37 0.04 -31.85
N GLU A 280 41.54 -1.15 -31.30
CA GLU A 280 41.70 -1.64 -29.92
C GLU A 280 42.98 -1.18 -29.19
N GLY A 281 43.01 -1.33 -27.86
CA GLY A 281 44.27 -1.58 -27.15
C GLY A 281 44.31 -1.26 -25.65
N GLU A 282 44.49 -2.33 -24.88
CA GLU A 282 45.26 -2.43 -23.63
C GLU A 282 44.57 -2.44 -22.25
N ALA A 283 44.87 -3.54 -21.57
CA ALA A 283 44.52 -3.95 -20.22
C ALA A 283 45.75 -3.89 -19.32
N LEU A 284 45.60 -3.46 -18.06
CA LEU A 284 46.47 -3.73 -16.90
C LEU A 284 45.57 -3.58 -15.66
N ASP A 285 45.15 -4.66 -14.98
CA ASP A 285 45.81 -5.38 -13.88
C ASP A 285 46.12 -4.53 -12.62
N GLY A 286 45.71 -5.05 -11.44
CA GLY A 286 46.29 -4.64 -10.16
C GLY A 286 45.34 -4.40 -8.98
N GLY A 287 44.95 -5.48 -8.28
CA GLY A 287 45.12 -5.59 -6.81
C GLY A 287 44.01 -5.11 -5.86
N ASP A 288 43.25 -6.08 -5.33
CA ASP A 288 42.49 -5.98 -4.07
C ASP A 288 43.41 -6.04 -2.83
N PRO A 289 43.13 -5.28 -1.75
CA PRO A 289 43.65 -5.57 -0.41
C PRO A 289 42.63 -6.36 0.46
N PRO A 290 43.10 -7.05 1.53
CA PRO A 290 42.41 -8.19 2.16
C PRO A 290 41.33 -7.81 3.20
N PRO A 291 40.49 -8.78 3.64
CA PRO A 291 39.34 -8.54 4.50
C PRO A 291 39.69 -8.32 5.98
N PHE A 292 38.91 -7.44 6.62
CA PHE A 292 38.86 -7.21 8.06
C PHE A 292 38.29 -8.43 8.82
N LEU A 293 39.00 -8.87 9.86
CA LEU A 293 38.51 -9.84 10.85
C LEU A 293 37.64 -9.12 11.91
N PRO A 294 36.58 -9.75 12.45
CA PRO A 294 35.81 -9.20 13.57
C PRO A 294 36.46 -9.51 14.93
N GLU A 295 36.45 -8.53 15.83
CA GLU A 295 36.80 -8.69 17.25
C GLU A 295 35.72 -9.47 18.01
N GLU A 296 36.13 -10.49 18.78
CA GLU A 296 35.29 -11.15 19.79
C GLU A 296 35.17 -10.27 21.05
N PRO A 297 34.01 -10.23 21.72
CA PRO A 297 33.93 -9.75 23.09
C PRO A 297 34.04 -10.93 24.08
N GLY A 298 34.87 -10.78 25.10
CA GLY A 298 34.75 -11.52 26.37
C GLY A 298 35.07 -10.58 27.54
N PRO A 299 35.03 -11.05 28.80
CA PRO A 299 34.22 -12.13 29.37
C PRO A 299 32.87 -11.65 29.94
#